data_AF-A0A957KJ31-F1
#
_entry.id   AF-A0A957KJ31-F1
#
_cell.length_a   1.000
_cell.length_b   1.000
_cell.length_c   1.000
_cell.angle_alpha   90.00
_cell.angle_beta   90.00
_cell.angle_gamma   90.00
#
_symmetry.space_group_name_H-M   'P 1'
#
loop_
_entity.id
_entity.type
_entity.pdbx_description
1 polymer ?
#
loop_
_entity_poly.entity_id
_entity_poly.type
_entity_poly.pdbx_seq_one_letter_code
_entity_poly.pdbx_strand_id
1 'polypeptide(L)'
;MKKQVTILLFCILFLTACAGSDETLPAEQVTPSITESAAIENTATSVVKTEAPTAVVTTLAPATLTPTTTVTSSPTTTAPATQTTEAGPFDNVVYATLSEDEATQLLIELLQTNGGCRLPCWWGIVLGSTAISEIESVFVPLGFDWFPGFDELHDTTAYKASLYLHAKESIVWTIEVRGGAGEETYDKNEAWRPYALPNLLSEYGIPSEVYVYYPFRFDPGGLASYRLFLYYPEQGIEIDYLGIADLLPDRNGWAEACPDILRTDQVNLLLFQPGTVPEYRELTLPAISIPVPEQPEGTDPYDLISWEQATESTLDAFYQHFTESEEGTVCFSFKTYWTGSSE
;
A
#
# COMPACT_ATOMS: atom_id res chain seq x y z
N MET A 1 -33.03 -54.49 3.76
CA MET A 1 -31.76 -53.77 4.01
C MET A 1 -31.92 -52.37 3.40
N LYS A 2 -32.68 -51.44 3.99
CA LYS A 2 -32.34 -50.46 5.05
C LYS A 2 -31.04 -49.68 4.79
N LYS A 3 -31.14 -48.57 4.05
CA LYS A 3 -30.45 -47.28 4.28
C LYS A 3 -31.03 -46.22 3.32
N GLN A 4 -32.16 -45.65 3.73
CA GLN A 4 -32.64 -44.32 3.34
C GLN A 4 -33.31 -43.73 4.58
N VAL A 5 -33.40 -42.39 4.65
CA VAL A 5 -33.98 -41.58 5.73
C VAL A 5 -32.98 -41.15 6.81
N THR A 6 -32.17 -40.11 6.51
CA THR A 6 -31.75 -39.10 7.51
C THR A 6 -31.38 -37.76 6.82
N ILE A 7 -32.23 -37.18 5.98
CA ILE A 7 -32.09 -35.77 5.56
C ILE A 7 -33.49 -35.18 5.38
N LEU A 8 -34.19 -34.90 6.49
CA LEU A 8 -35.33 -33.98 6.52
C LEU A 8 -35.73 -33.65 7.97
N LEU A 9 -34.85 -32.99 8.73
CA LEU A 9 -35.24 -32.49 10.07
C LEU A 9 -34.41 -31.27 10.51
N PHE A 10 -34.25 -30.28 9.63
CA PHE A 10 -33.61 -28.99 9.98
C PHE A 10 -34.31 -27.76 9.37
N CYS A 11 -35.57 -27.88 8.94
CA CYS A 11 -36.33 -26.75 8.34
C CYS A 11 -37.57 -26.31 9.14
N ILE A 12 -37.76 -26.74 10.39
CA ILE A 12 -38.90 -26.28 11.20
C ILE A 12 -38.44 -26.04 12.63
N LEU A 13 -37.75 -24.92 12.89
CA LEU A 13 -37.57 -24.37 14.25
C LEU A 13 -36.98 -22.94 14.24
N PHE A 14 -37.50 -22.02 13.43
CA PHE A 14 -37.27 -20.58 13.60
C PHE A 14 -38.53 -19.77 13.23
N LEU A 15 -39.64 -20.08 13.91
CA LEU A 15 -40.83 -19.23 13.92
C LEU A 15 -41.34 -19.11 15.35
N THR A 16 -40.61 -18.37 16.20
CA THR A 16 -41.14 -17.81 17.44
C THR A 16 -40.42 -16.54 17.85
N ALA A 17 -41.23 -15.48 18.00
CA ALA A 17 -41.08 -14.38 18.95
C ALA A 17 -40.07 -13.26 18.67
N CYS A 18 -40.53 -12.23 17.94
CA CYS A 18 -40.34 -10.85 18.38
C CYS A 18 -41.73 -10.20 18.53
N ALA A 19 -42.37 -10.45 19.68
CA ALA A 19 -43.42 -9.60 20.20
C ALA A 19 -42.74 -8.44 20.94
N GLY A 20 -43.18 -7.23 20.66
CA GLY A 20 -42.53 -5.99 21.06
C GLY A 20 -42.43 -5.76 22.56
N SER A 21 -41.49 -4.89 22.89
CA SER A 21 -41.48 -4.09 24.10
C SER A 21 -41.09 -2.67 23.68
N ASP A 22 -42.11 -1.82 23.56
CA ASP A 22 -41.99 -0.37 23.67
C ASP A 22 -41.44 -0.06 25.07
N GLU A 23 -40.16 0.22 25.16
CA GLU A 23 -39.58 0.87 26.34
C GLU A 23 -39.27 2.32 25.97
N THR A 24 -40.28 3.16 26.22
CA THR A 24 -40.16 4.61 26.33
C THR A 24 -39.08 4.96 27.36
N LEU A 25 -37.91 5.38 26.87
CA LEU A 25 -36.91 6.07 27.67
C LEU A 25 -37.37 7.52 27.91
N PRO A 26 -37.17 8.07 29.13
CA PRO A 26 -37.50 9.45 29.42
C PRO A 26 -36.53 10.39 28.69
N ALA A 27 -37.10 11.37 28.00
CA ALA A 27 -36.38 12.50 27.44
C ALA A 27 -35.72 13.30 28.58
N GLU A 28 -34.40 13.13 28.73
CA GLU A 28 -33.59 14.00 29.57
C GLU A 28 -33.34 15.30 28.80
N GLN A 29 -34.03 16.37 29.22
CA GLN A 29 -33.82 17.73 28.73
C GLN A 29 -32.42 18.21 29.10
N VAL A 30 -31.47 18.05 28.19
CA VAL A 30 -30.20 18.78 28.24
C VAL A 30 -30.49 20.22 27.84
N THR A 31 -30.36 21.11 28.82
CA THR A 31 -30.40 22.56 28.65
C THR A 31 -29.10 23.02 28.00
N PRO A 32 -29.10 23.68 26.83
CA PRO A 32 -27.89 24.28 26.29
C PRO A 32 -27.55 25.54 27.08
N SER A 33 -26.42 25.48 27.81
CA SER A 33 -25.78 26.66 28.39
C SER A 33 -25.11 27.44 27.27
N ILE A 34 -25.73 28.57 26.89
CA ILE A 34 -25.18 29.53 25.95
C ILE A 34 -23.99 30.20 26.64
N THR A 35 -22.78 29.82 26.24
CA THR A 35 -21.57 30.57 26.59
C THR A 35 -21.34 31.63 25.51
N GLU A 36 -21.35 32.86 26.00
CA GLU A 36 -21.16 34.14 25.34
C GLU A 36 -19.91 34.16 24.45
N SER A 37 -20.11 34.26 23.14
CA SER A 37 -19.04 34.42 22.16
C SER A 37 -18.60 35.89 22.13
N ALA A 38 -17.38 36.14 22.54
CA ALA A 38 -16.73 37.44 22.43
C ALA A 38 -16.53 37.79 20.95
N ALA A 39 -17.08 38.93 20.55
CA ALA A 39 -16.89 39.54 19.25
C ALA A 39 -15.39 39.83 19.02
N ILE A 40 -14.81 39.20 17.99
CA ILE A 40 -13.52 39.61 17.44
C ILE A 40 -13.80 40.67 16.37
N GLU A 41 -13.34 41.87 16.68
CA GLU A 41 -13.41 43.08 15.88
C GLU A 41 -12.50 42.95 14.65
N ASN A 42 -13.10 42.94 13.46
CA ASN A 42 -12.40 42.97 12.18
C ASN A 42 -11.64 44.30 12.02
N THR A 43 -10.34 44.28 12.30
CA THR A 43 -9.42 45.36 11.92
C THR A 43 -8.93 45.11 10.50
N ALA A 44 -9.49 45.85 9.55
CA ALA A 44 -9.03 45.90 8.17
C ALA A 44 -7.66 46.59 8.10
N THR A 45 -6.59 45.80 7.98
CA THR A 45 -5.24 46.31 7.74
C THR A 45 -5.07 46.60 6.24
N SER A 46 -4.97 47.89 5.93
CA SER A 46 -4.65 48.44 4.61
C SER A 46 -3.25 48.00 4.17
N VAL A 47 -3.18 47.26 3.07
CA VAL A 47 -1.92 46.85 2.43
C VAL A 47 -1.29 48.06 1.75
N VAL A 48 -0.24 48.61 2.38
CA VAL A 48 0.64 49.60 1.77
C VAL A 48 1.52 48.89 0.74
N LYS A 49 1.44 49.36 -0.50
CA LYS A 49 2.26 48.91 -1.63
C LYS A 49 3.70 49.42 -1.43
N THR A 50 4.57 48.56 -0.92
CA THR A 50 6.01 48.83 -0.79
C THR A 50 6.68 48.60 -2.15
N GLU A 51 7.18 49.68 -2.74
CA GLU A 51 8.00 49.65 -3.95
C GLU A 51 9.34 48.97 -3.65
N ALA A 52 9.67 47.96 -4.46
CA ALA A 52 10.92 47.22 -4.38
C ALA A 52 12.09 48.09 -4.89
N PRO A 53 13.22 48.17 -4.18
CA PRO A 53 14.39 48.89 -4.66
C PRO A 53 15.03 48.14 -5.84
N THR A 54 15.21 48.86 -6.94
CA THR A 54 15.96 48.42 -8.13
C THR A 54 17.42 48.15 -7.73
N ALA A 55 17.79 46.87 -7.65
CA ALA A 55 19.18 46.47 -7.46
C ALA A 55 19.97 46.73 -8.75
N VAL A 56 21.00 47.56 -8.64
CA VAL A 56 21.98 47.83 -9.70
C VAL A 56 22.85 46.58 -9.88
N VAL A 57 22.64 45.87 -10.99
CA VAL A 57 23.49 44.74 -11.40
C VAL A 57 24.85 45.30 -11.84
N THR A 58 25.86 45.15 -10.99
CA THR A 58 27.25 45.39 -11.36
C THR A 58 27.77 44.12 -12.04
N THR A 59 27.86 44.15 -13.36
CA THR A 59 28.43 43.09 -14.19
C THR A 59 29.94 43.04 -13.97
N LEU A 60 30.41 42.08 -13.16
CA LEU A 60 31.84 41.77 -13.05
C LEU A 60 32.26 40.84 -14.19
N ALA A 61 33.38 41.19 -14.81
CA ALA A 61 33.98 40.49 -15.93
C ALA A 61 34.28 39.02 -15.59
N PRO A 62 34.12 38.08 -16.55
CA PRO A 62 34.41 36.68 -16.32
C PRO A 62 35.92 36.48 -16.11
N ALA A 63 36.28 35.94 -14.94
CA ALA A 63 37.63 35.48 -14.68
C ALA A 63 37.89 34.23 -15.53
N THR A 64 38.78 34.37 -16.51
CA THR A 64 39.29 33.27 -17.33
C THR A 64 40.06 32.30 -16.44
N LEU A 65 39.44 31.15 -16.12
CA LEU A 65 40.11 30.07 -15.39
C LEU A 65 41.05 29.32 -16.34
N THR A 66 42.34 29.36 -16.01
CA THR A 66 43.39 28.57 -16.67
C THR A 66 43.13 27.08 -16.41
N PRO A 67 43.15 26.21 -17.43
CA PRO A 67 42.95 24.77 -17.22
C PRO A 67 44.15 24.18 -16.48
N THR A 68 43.96 23.83 -15.22
CA THR A 68 44.90 22.99 -14.48
C THR A 68 44.77 21.56 -14.98
N THR A 69 45.80 21.05 -15.64
CA THR A 69 45.93 19.65 -16.03
C THR A 69 46.02 18.78 -14.78
N THR A 70 44.88 18.22 -14.37
CA THR A 70 44.81 17.18 -13.35
C THR A 70 45.37 15.89 -13.97
N VAL A 71 46.43 15.35 -13.38
CA VAL A 71 47.03 14.08 -13.79
C VAL A 71 46.02 12.97 -13.47
N THR A 72 45.33 12.48 -14.50
CA THR A 72 44.46 11.31 -14.43
C THR A 72 45.33 10.08 -14.16
N SER A 73 45.34 9.62 -12.92
CA SER A 73 45.89 8.32 -12.55
C SER A 73 45.08 7.24 -13.26
N SER A 74 45.72 6.51 -14.18
CA SER A 74 45.17 5.33 -14.84
C SER A 74 44.68 4.34 -13.79
N PRO A 75 43.46 3.78 -13.89
CA PRO A 75 42.98 2.79 -12.95
C PRO A 75 43.88 1.55 -13.03
N THR A 76 44.55 1.24 -11.92
CA THR A 76 45.21 -0.04 -11.73
C THR A 76 44.16 -1.14 -11.80
N THR A 77 44.30 -2.05 -12.76
CA THR A 77 43.43 -3.22 -12.92
C THR A 77 43.59 -4.12 -11.69
N THR A 78 42.77 -3.88 -10.67
CA THR A 78 42.61 -4.79 -9.54
C THR A 78 41.97 -6.06 -10.07
N ALA A 79 42.64 -7.20 -9.89
CA ALA A 79 42.08 -8.50 -10.24
C ALA A 79 40.68 -8.63 -9.63
N PRO A 80 39.67 -9.10 -10.39
CA PRO A 80 38.32 -9.26 -9.88
C PRO A 80 38.40 -10.13 -8.63
N ALA A 81 37.94 -9.59 -7.51
CA ALA A 81 37.85 -10.35 -6.27
C ALA A 81 37.04 -11.62 -6.59
N THR A 82 37.62 -12.79 -6.33
CA THR A 82 36.91 -14.05 -6.37
C THR A 82 35.68 -13.88 -5.47
N GLN A 83 34.50 -13.78 -6.08
CA GLN A 83 33.24 -13.76 -5.34
C GLN A 83 33.17 -15.10 -4.64
N THR A 84 33.40 -15.10 -3.33
CA THR A 84 32.97 -16.20 -2.47
C THR A 84 31.46 -16.24 -2.64
N THR A 85 30.96 -17.30 -3.28
CA THR A 85 29.53 -17.59 -3.29
C THR A 85 29.11 -17.73 -1.83
N GLU A 86 28.58 -16.64 -1.27
CA GLU A 86 27.94 -16.67 0.03
C GLU A 86 26.80 -17.68 -0.10
N ALA A 87 26.81 -18.68 0.78
CA ALA A 87 25.80 -19.74 0.76
C ALA A 87 24.44 -19.05 0.70
N GLY A 88 23.61 -19.44 -0.27
CA GLY A 88 22.30 -18.83 -0.43
C GLY A 88 21.52 -18.99 0.88
N PRO A 89 20.58 -18.08 1.20
CA PRO A 89 19.80 -18.15 2.44
C PRO A 89 19.06 -19.49 2.62
N PHE A 90 18.95 -20.31 1.57
CA PHE A 90 18.27 -21.60 1.55
C PHE A 90 19.18 -22.84 1.69
N ASP A 91 20.52 -22.70 1.69
CA ASP A 91 21.43 -23.85 1.55
C ASP A 91 21.52 -24.77 2.80
N ASN A 92 20.90 -24.43 3.94
CA ASN A 92 21.03 -25.21 5.18
C ASN A 92 19.73 -25.48 5.95
N VAL A 93 18.56 -25.06 5.46
CA VAL A 93 17.31 -25.27 6.20
C VAL A 93 16.64 -26.58 5.75
N VAL A 94 16.68 -27.60 6.62
CA VAL A 94 15.89 -28.82 6.43
C VAL A 94 14.45 -28.50 6.84
N TYR A 95 13.65 -28.00 5.90
CA TYR A 95 12.28 -27.58 6.21
C TYR A 95 11.30 -28.74 6.46
N ALA A 96 11.69 -30.00 6.21
CA ALA A 96 10.80 -31.16 6.16
C ALA A 96 10.15 -31.60 7.50
N THR A 97 10.21 -30.80 8.57
CA THR A 97 9.72 -31.19 9.91
C THR A 97 9.19 -30.05 10.78
N LEU A 98 8.87 -28.87 10.24
CA LEU A 98 8.31 -27.80 11.07
C LEU A 98 6.89 -28.16 11.54
N SER A 99 6.62 -27.93 12.82
CA SER A 99 5.25 -27.89 13.35
C SER A 99 4.52 -26.64 12.83
N GLU A 100 3.19 -26.62 12.94
CA GLU A 100 2.36 -25.46 12.53
C GLU A 100 2.78 -24.16 13.26
N ASP A 101 3.10 -24.25 14.55
CA ASP A 101 3.57 -23.12 15.34
C ASP A 101 4.96 -22.63 14.89
N GLU A 102 5.89 -23.55 14.57
CA GLU A 102 7.22 -23.20 14.08
C GLU A 102 7.17 -22.59 12.67
N ALA A 103 6.34 -23.14 11.77
CA ALA A 103 6.12 -22.59 10.45
C ALA A 103 5.49 -21.19 10.52
N THR A 104 4.52 -21.01 11.42
CA THR A 104 3.90 -19.70 11.70
C THR A 104 4.93 -18.68 12.20
N GLN A 105 5.75 -19.06 13.18
CA GLN A 105 6.75 -18.15 13.74
C GLN A 105 7.81 -17.78 12.69
N LEU A 106 8.20 -18.72 11.85
CA LEU A 106 9.12 -18.47 10.73
C LEU A 106 8.50 -17.56 9.67
N LEU A 107 7.20 -17.70 9.36
CA LEU A 107 6.50 -16.78 8.46
C LEU A 107 6.46 -15.35 9.01
N ILE A 108 6.17 -15.19 10.32
CA ILE A 108 6.23 -13.89 10.98
C ILE A 108 7.64 -13.31 10.87
N GLU A 109 8.68 -14.10 11.14
CA GLU A 109 10.07 -13.67 11.01
C GLU A 109 10.40 -13.26 9.56
N LEU A 110 9.96 -14.02 8.56
CA LEU A 110 10.14 -13.69 7.14
C LEU A 110 9.43 -12.40 6.77
N LEU A 111 8.21 -12.15 7.24
CA LEU A 111 7.52 -10.89 7.03
C LEU A 111 8.25 -9.72 7.70
N GLN A 112 8.71 -9.92 8.93
CA GLN A 112 9.36 -8.89 9.74
C GLN A 112 10.76 -8.51 9.24
N THR A 113 11.50 -9.49 8.73
CA THR A 113 12.92 -9.34 8.37
C THR A 113 13.17 -9.36 6.87
N ASN A 114 12.15 -9.69 6.07
CA ASN A 114 12.25 -10.01 4.65
C ASN A 114 13.36 -11.04 4.33
N GLY A 115 13.63 -11.97 5.25
CA GLY A 115 14.73 -12.94 5.13
C GLY A 115 16.13 -12.27 5.09
N GLY A 116 16.25 -11.05 5.60
CA GLY A 116 17.50 -10.29 5.61
C GLY A 116 17.85 -9.60 4.28
N CYS A 117 16.94 -9.56 3.30
CA CYS A 117 17.15 -8.83 2.05
C CYS A 117 16.27 -7.57 1.96
N ARG A 118 16.68 -6.61 1.13
CA ARG A 118 15.89 -5.41 0.81
C ARG A 118 15.07 -5.65 -0.45
N LEU A 119 13.93 -4.97 -0.59
CA LEU A 119 13.18 -4.99 -1.84
C LEU A 119 14.08 -4.51 -3.00
N PRO A 120 13.94 -5.08 -4.21
CA PRO A 120 12.84 -5.95 -4.66
C PRO A 120 13.10 -7.46 -4.41
N CYS A 121 14.09 -7.84 -3.60
CA CYS A 121 14.19 -9.21 -3.12
C CYS A 121 13.07 -9.50 -2.12
N TRP A 122 12.50 -10.69 -2.19
CA TRP A 122 11.44 -11.13 -1.28
C TRP A 122 11.80 -12.47 -0.65
N TRP A 123 12.00 -12.47 0.67
CA TRP A 123 12.34 -13.67 1.44
C TRP A 123 13.55 -14.46 0.91
N GLY A 124 14.50 -13.78 0.27
CA GLY A 124 15.67 -14.40 -0.39
C GLY A 124 15.49 -14.73 -1.87
N ILE A 125 14.30 -14.54 -2.45
CA ILE A 125 14.07 -14.63 -3.89
C ILE A 125 14.64 -13.38 -4.56
N VAL A 126 15.63 -13.56 -5.44
CA VAL A 126 16.28 -12.50 -6.18
C VAL A 126 15.84 -12.55 -7.65
N LEU A 127 15.19 -11.47 -8.09
CA LEU A 127 14.62 -11.36 -9.43
C LEU A 127 15.69 -11.44 -10.53
N GLY A 128 15.50 -12.36 -11.47
CA GLY A 128 16.41 -12.66 -12.57
C GLY A 128 17.54 -13.63 -12.25
N SER A 129 17.59 -14.17 -11.03
CA SER A 129 18.57 -15.20 -10.66
C SER A 129 17.97 -16.42 -9.99
N THR A 130 16.91 -16.28 -9.19
CA THR A 130 16.28 -17.42 -8.51
C THR A 130 15.47 -18.26 -9.48
N ALA A 131 15.73 -19.56 -9.52
CA ALA A 131 14.96 -20.49 -10.33
C ALA A 131 13.62 -20.83 -9.64
N ILE A 132 12.54 -20.93 -10.42
CA ILE A 132 11.21 -21.25 -9.89
C ILE A 132 11.19 -22.60 -9.16
N SER A 133 12.03 -23.55 -9.57
CA SER A 133 12.16 -24.87 -8.93
C SER A 133 12.75 -24.82 -7.52
N GLU A 134 13.51 -23.78 -7.18
CA GLU A 134 14.07 -23.60 -5.83
C GLU A 134 12.98 -23.16 -4.85
N ILE A 135 12.02 -22.36 -5.32
CA ILE A 135 10.96 -21.77 -4.51
C ILE A 135 10.02 -22.84 -3.96
N GLU A 136 9.57 -23.78 -4.79
CA GLU A 136 8.68 -24.87 -4.35
C GLU A 136 9.28 -25.64 -3.15
N SER A 137 10.59 -25.91 -3.19
CA SER A 137 11.29 -26.66 -2.15
C SER A 137 11.40 -25.91 -0.81
N VAL A 138 11.29 -24.59 -0.84
CA VAL A 138 11.40 -23.71 0.32
C VAL A 138 10.02 -23.44 0.93
N PHE A 139 9.02 -23.11 0.12
CA PHE A 139 7.75 -22.59 0.63
C PHE A 139 6.70 -23.64 0.95
N VAL A 140 6.66 -24.77 0.23
CA VAL A 140 5.71 -25.87 0.55
C VAL A 140 5.89 -26.36 1.99
N PRO A 141 7.12 -26.58 2.49
CA PRO A 141 7.33 -26.93 3.89
C PRO A 141 6.93 -25.85 4.92
N LEU A 142 6.78 -24.59 4.51
CA LEU A 142 6.29 -23.49 5.36
C LEU A 142 4.77 -23.45 5.44
N GLY A 143 4.06 -24.39 4.80
CA GLY A 143 2.59 -24.47 4.82
C GLY A 143 1.90 -23.72 3.68
N PHE A 144 2.66 -23.29 2.66
CA PHE A 144 2.08 -22.73 1.45
C PHE A 144 1.56 -23.84 0.54
N ASP A 145 0.35 -23.64 0.01
CA ASP A 145 -0.16 -24.45 -1.09
C ASP A 145 0.44 -23.95 -2.41
N TRP A 146 1.16 -24.83 -3.11
CA TRP A 146 1.76 -24.54 -4.42
C TRP A 146 0.83 -24.96 -5.56
N PHE A 147 0.52 -24.00 -6.44
CA PHE A 147 -0.32 -24.19 -7.61
C PHE A 147 0.52 -24.04 -8.89
N PRO A 148 1.16 -25.12 -9.37
CA PRO A 148 2.13 -25.06 -10.48
C PRO A 148 1.52 -24.66 -11.82
N GLY A 149 0.19 -24.69 -11.96
CA GLY A 149 -0.49 -24.23 -13.18
C GLY A 149 -0.60 -22.71 -13.29
N PHE A 150 -0.40 -22.00 -12.18
CA PHE A 150 -0.55 -20.55 -12.09
C PHE A 150 0.71 -19.88 -11.52
N ASP A 151 1.72 -20.67 -11.12
CA ASP A 151 2.91 -20.21 -10.39
C ASP A 151 2.53 -19.40 -9.12
N GLU A 152 1.48 -19.88 -8.43
CA GLU A 152 0.88 -19.24 -7.25
C GLU A 152 1.19 -20.01 -5.97
N LEU A 153 1.51 -19.27 -4.90
CA LEU A 153 1.62 -19.75 -3.53
C LEU A 153 0.56 -19.07 -2.69
N HIS A 154 -0.29 -19.86 -2.04
CA HIS A 154 -1.24 -19.34 -1.05
C HIS A 154 -0.84 -19.78 0.34
N ASP A 155 -0.63 -18.79 1.21
CA ASP A 155 -0.58 -19.03 2.65
C ASP A 155 -1.96 -19.48 3.13
N THR A 156 -2.03 -20.70 3.66
CA THR A 156 -3.23 -21.24 4.31
C THR A 156 -3.32 -20.84 5.77
N THR A 157 -2.27 -20.20 6.30
CA THR A 157 -2.24 -19.71 7.66
C THR A 157 -3.06 -18.42 7.81
N ALA A 158 -2.99 -17.89 9.02
CA ALA A 158 -3.78 -16.78 9.47
C ALA A 158 -3.27 -15.41 8.94
N TYR A 159 -2.09 -15.36 8.31
CA TYR A 159 -1.43 -14.13 7.82
C TYR A 159 -1.73 -13.79 6.36
N LYS A 160 -2.35 -14.73 5.62
CA LYS A 160 -2.90 -14.57 4.27
C LYS A 160 -1.92 -13.99 3.24
N ALA A 161 -0.63 -14.29 3.38
CA ALA A 161 0.36 -13.91 2.38
C ALA A 161 0.20 -14.77 1.10
N SER A 162 -0.21 -14.17 -0.02
CA SER A 162 -0.22 -14.87 -1.32
C SER A 162 0.89 -14.34 -2.21
N LEU A 163 1.62 -15.22 -2.88
CA LEU A 163 2.65 -14.85 -3.84
C LEU A 163 2.25 -15.36 -5.23
N TYR A 164 2.31 -14.48 -6.22
CA TYR A 164 2.16 -14.82 -7.63
C TYR A 164 3.50 -14.59 -8.30
N LEU A 165 4.07 -15.62 -8.90
CA LEU A 165 5.41 -15.58 -9.45
C LEU A 165 5.31 -15.61 -10.98
N HIS A 166 6.00 -14.69 -11.64
CA HIS A 166 6.11 -14.73 -13.09
C HIS A 166 7.54 -15.08 -13.46
N ALA A 167 7.73 -16.27 -14.02
CA ALA A 167 9.03 -16.75 -14.45
C ALA A 167 9.23 -16.63 -15.97
N LYS A 168 10.44 -16.24 -16.39
CA LYS A 168 10.90 -16.29 -17.78
C LYS A 168 12.03 -17.30 -17.86
N GLU A 169 11.89 -18.30 -18.74
CA GLU A 169 12.90 -19.37 -18.88
C GLU A 169 13.24 -20.03 -17.53
N SER A 170 12.21 -20.27 -16.70
CA SER A 170 12.32 -20.85 -15.35
C SER A 170 13.02 -19.98 -14.30
N ILE A 171 13.33 -18.72 -14.61
CA ILE A 171 13.88 -17.75 -13.67
C ILE A 171 12.79 -16.75 -13.28
N VAL A 172 12.61 -16.52 -11.98
CA VAL A 172 11.61 -15.56 -11.48
C VAL A 172 12.00 -14.15 -11.90
N TRP A 173 11.06 -13.46 -12.55
CA TRP A 173 11.27 -12.11 -13.09
C TRP A 173 10.44 -11.04 -12.37
N THR A 174 9.26 -11.44 -11.91
CA THR A 174 8.32 -10.57 -11.19
C THR A 174 7.66 -11.37 -10.07
N ILE A 175 7.41 -10.71 -8.95
CA ILE A 175 6.68 -11.27 -7.80
C ILE A 175 5.57 -10.30 -7.45
N GLU A 176 4.33 -10.79 -7.40
CA GLU A 176 3.22 -10.08 -6.77
C GLU A 176 3.00 -10.69 -5.39
N VAL A 177 3.11 -9.88 -4.35
CA VAL A 177 2.83 -10.26 -2.97
C VAL A 177 1.51 -9.60 -2.59
N ARG A 178 0.53 -10.39 -2.18
CA ARG A 178 -0.71 -9.89 -1.59
C ARG A 178 -0.74 -10.25 -0.13
N GLY A 179 -1.03 -9.26 0.70
CA GLY A 179 -1.12 -9.39 2.14
C GLY A 179 -2.19 -8.50 2.71
N GLY A 180 -2.21 -8.42 4.04
CA GLY A 180 -3.19 -7.67 4.80
C GLY A 180 -4.24 -8.57 5.45
N ALA A 181 -4.81 -8.02 6.52
CA ALA A 181 -5.83 -8.66 7.31
C ALA A 181 -7.21 -8.15 6.91
N GLY A 182 -8.17 -9.07 6.84
CA GLY A 182 -9.58 -8.68 6.96
C GLY A 182 -9.91 -8.32 8.42
N GLU A 183 -11.11 -7.80 8.65
CA GLU A 183 -11.56 -7.32 9.97
C GLU A 183 -11.34 -8.30 11.13
N GLU A 184 -11.40 -9.61 10.85
CA GLU A 184 -11.23 -10.68 11.84
C GLU A 184 -9.76 -10.95 12.24
N THR A 185 -8.80 -10.29 11.58
CA THR A 185 -7.37 -10.65 11.64
C THR A 185 -6.43 -9.45 11.80
N TYR A 186 -6.95 -8.26 12.13
CA TYR A 186 -6.13 -7.03 12.23
C TYR A 186 -4.96 -7.14 13.21
N ASP A 187 -5.08 -7.98 14.25
CA ASP A 187 -3.98 -8.29 15.16
C ASP A 187 -2.74 -8.87 14.46
N LYS A 188 -2.92 -9.46 13.28
CA LYS A 188 -1.87 -10.09 12.47
C LYS A 188 -1.20 -9.14 11.48
N ASN A 189 -1.78 -7.96 11.26
CA ASN A 189 -1.12 -6.91 10.47
C ASN A 189 0.17 -6.40 11.12
N GLU A 190 0.39 -6.68 12.41
CA GLU A 190 1.65 -6.39 13.08
C GLU A 190 2.87 -7.00 12.36
N ALA A 191 2.72 -8.18 11.76
CA ALA A 191 3.79 -8.81 10.98
C ALA A 191 4.12 -8.02 9.69
N TRP A 192 3.16 -7.25 9.17
CA TRP A 192 3.31 -6.41 7.99
C TRP A 192 3.86 -5.01 8.28
N ARG A 193 4.10 -4.67 9.56
CA ARG A 193 4.62 -3.35 9.96
C ARG A 193 5.87 -2.89 9.21
N PRO A 194 6.86 -3.73 8.82
CA PRO A 194 7.99 -3.25 8.01
C PRO A 194 7.59 -2.64 6.67
N TYR A 195 6.42 -3.02 6.14
CA TYR A 195 5.84 -2.52 4.89
C TYR A 195 4.84 -1.37 5.13
N ALA A 196 4.73 -0.87 6.35
CA ALA A 196 3.99 0.35 6.65
C ALA A 196 4.56 1.55 5.89
N LEU A 197 3.68 2.50 5.55
CA LEU A 197 4.03 3.64 4.72
C LEU A 197 5.23 4.47 5.26
N PRO A 198 5.31 4.82 6.57
CA PRO A 198 6.46 5.55 7.11
C PRO A 198 7.78 4.77 6.97
N ASN A 199 7.73 3.44 7.15
CA ASN A 199 8.91 2.58 7.10
C ASN A 199 9.44 2.46 5.67
N LEU A 200 8.55 2.26 4.69
CA LEU A 200 8.95 2.23 3.28
C LEU A 200 9.52 3.56 2.81
N LEU A 201 8.88 4.68 3.15
CA LEU A 201 9.38 6.01 2.78
C LEU A 201 10.75 6.28 3.42
N SER A 202 10.94 5.91 4.68
CA SER A 202 12.24 6.05 5.35
C SER A 202 13.35 5.21 4.70
N GLU A 203 13.00 4.02 4.23
CA GLU A 203 13.95 3.04 3.68
C GLU A 203 14.31 3.28 2.21
N TYR A 204 13.33 3.68 1.40
CA TYR A 204 13.47 3.82 -0.07
C TYR A 204 13.42 5.27 -0.57
N GLY A 205 13.08 6.23 0.30
CA GLY A 205 13.02 7.65 -0.03
C GLY A 205 11.69 8.08 -0.66
N ILE A 206 11.73 9.18 -1.42
CA ILE A 206 10.54 9.73 -2.09
C ILE A 206 10.23 8.85 -3.33
N PRO A 207 9.00 8.32 -3.47
CA PRO A 207 8.59 7.61 -4.68
C PRO A 207 8.60 8.53 -5.90
N SER A 208 8.84 7.95 -7.08
CA SER A 208 8.82 8.72 -8.34
C SER A 208 7.40 9.19 -8.69
N GLU A 209 6.40 8.38 -8.34
CA GLU A 209 5.00 8.69 -8.55
C GLU A 209 4.18 8.18 -7.36
N VAL A 210 3.15 8.93 -6.99
CA VAL A 210 2.14 8.53 -6.01
C VAL A 210 0.78 8.78 -6.62
N TYR A 211 -0.11 7.81 -6.47
CA TYR A 211 -1.50 7.94 -6.90
C TYR A 211 -2.41 7.65 -5.72
N VAL A 212 -3.52 8.37 -5.66
CA VAL A 212 -4.61 8.01 -4.76
C VAL A 212 -5.92 8.08 -5.51
N TYR A 213 -6.73 7.06 -5.33
CA TYR A 213 -8.06 7.02 -5.89
C TYR A 213 -9.03 6.34 -4.94
N TYR A 214 -10.30 6.69 -5.10
CA TYR A 214 -11.41 6.14 -4.33
C TYR A 214 -11.96 4.92 -5.10
N PRO A 215 -11.77 3.67 -4.63
CA PRO A 215 -12.31 2.50 -5.31
C PRO A 215 -13.84 2.60 -5.42
N PHE A 216 -14.38 2.34 -6.61
CA PHE A 216 -15.82 2.45 -6.86
C PHE A 216 -16.63 1.56 -5.93
N ARG A 217 -17.68 2.15 -5.34
CA ARG A 217 -18.76 1.39 -4.71
C ARG A 217 -19.86 1.13 -5.73
N PHE A 218 -20.05 -0.14 -6.10
CA PHE A 218 -21.31 -0.59 -6.68
C PHE A 218 -22.35 -1.00 -5.63
N ASP A 219 -21.95 -1.15 -4.36
CA ASP A 219 -22.86 -1.57 -3.31
C ASP A 219 -23.47 -0.34 -2.60
N PRO A 220 -24.79 -0.11 -2.66
CA PRO A 220 -25.47 0.92 -1.88
C PRO A 220 -25.34 0.59 -0.39
N GLY A 221 -24.27 1.11 0.22
CA GLY A 221 -23.88 0.82 1.60
C GLY A 221 -22.46 0.28 1.78
N GLY A 222 -21.65 0.15 0.71
CA GLY A 222 -20.25 -0.28 0.81
C GLY A 222 -19.43 0.59 1.77
N LEU A 223 -18.24 0.19 2.17
CA LEU A 223 -17.35 1.04 2.99
C LEU A 223 -16.63 2.06 2.12
N ALA A 224 -16.31 3.23 2.67
CA ALA A 224 -15.58 4.26 1.91
C ALA A 224 -14.15 3.80 1.99
N SER A 225 -13.52 3.62 0.85
CA SER A 225 -12.17 3.09 0.80
C SER A 225 -11.29 4.03 0.00
N TYR A 226 -9.98 3.87 0.19
CA TYR A 226 -8.96 4.49 -0.64
C TYR A 226 -8.04 3.40 -1.15
N ARG A 227 -7.44 3.64 -2.32
CA ARG A 227 -6.21 2.97 -2.74
C ARG A 227 -5.10 3.99 -2.85
N LEU A 228 -3.99 3.73 -2.17
CA LEU A 228 -2.79 4.55 -2.21
C LEU A 228 -1.67 3.75 -2.84
N PHE A 229 -1.15 4.25 -3.95
CA PHE A 229 -0.16 3.59 -4.77
C PHE A 229 1.16 4.37 -4.75
N LEU A 230 2.28 3.70 -4.52
CA LEU A 230 3.62 4.28 -4.58
C LEU A 230 4.47 3.52 -5.60
N TYR A 231 5.20 4.26 -6.43
CA TYR A 231 6.01 3.70 -7.52
C TYR A 231 7.49 4.09 -7.41
N TYR A 232 8.36 3.08 -7.41
CA TYR A 232 9.82 3.18 -7.33
C TYR A 232 10.46 2.39 -8.49
N PRO A 233 10.40 2.92 -9.74
CA PRO A 233 10.82 2.19 -10.94
C PRO A 233 12.31 1.81 -10.94
N GLU A 234 13.16 2.70 -10.44
CA GLU A 234 14.61 2.49 -10.37
C GLU A 234 15.00 1.45 -9.32
N GLN A 235 14.11 1.17 -8.37
CA GLN A 235 14.28 0.15 -7.33
C GLN A 235 13.52 -1.14 -7.66
N GLY A 236 12.65 -1.14 -8.67
CA GLY A 236 11.85 -2.30 -9.01
C GLY A 236 10.70 -2.57 -8.05
N ILE A 237 10.14 -1.52 -7.44
CA ILE A 237 9.12 -1.65 -6.39
C ILE A 237 7.88 -0.86 -6.77
N GLU A 238 6.74 -1.50 -6.59
CA GLU A 238 5.42 -0.91 -6.61
C GLU A 238 4.65 -1.42 -5.38
N ILE A 239 3.94 -0.53 -4.70
CA ILE A 239 3.11 -0.91 -3.55
C ILE A 239 1.76 -0.20 -3.60
N ASP A 240 0.71 -0.96 -3.28
CA ASP A 240 -0.67 -0.54 -3.22
C ASP A 240 -1.27 -0.88 -1.86
N TYR A 241 -1.80 0.13 -1.19
CA TYR A 241 -2.53 0.02 0.07
C TYR A 241 -4.01 0.23 -0.17
N LEU A 242 -4.82 -0.74 0.25
CA LEU A 242 -6.27 -0.60 0.33
C LEU A 242 -6.68 -0.42 1.80
N GLY A 243 -7.44 0.61 2.09
CA GLY A 243 -8.01 0.80 3.42
C GLY A 243 -9.26 1.64 3.40
N ILE A 244 -9.73 1.99 4.60
CA ILE A 244 -10.95 2.77 4.81
C ILE A 244 -10.66 4.26 4.71
N ALA A 245 -11.58 4.99 4.07
CA ALA A 245 -11.65 6.44 4.05
C ALA A 245 -13.01 6.89 4.60
N ASP A 246 -13.11 8.12 5.08
CA ASP A 246 -14.36 8.72 5.53
C ASP A 246 -14.71 9.90 4.61
N LEU A 247 -15.97 10.00 4.20
CA LEU A 247 -16.44 11.16 3.43
C LEU A 247 -16.50 12.39 4.33
N LEU A 248 -16.00 13.52 3.83
CA LEU A 248 -15.98 14.76 4.59
C LEU A 248 -17.34 15.49 4.49
N PRO A 249 -18.10 15.62 5.58
CA PRO A 249 -19.45 16.17 5.54
C PRO A 249 -19.49 17.68 5.21
N ASP A 250 -18.40 18.39 5.51
CA ASP A 250 -18.22 19.82 5.29
C ASP A 250 -17.58 20.15 3.94
N ARG A 251 -17.09 19.14 3.21
CA ARG A 251 -16.37 19.30 1.94
C ARG A 251 -16.86 18.28 0.91
N ASN A 252 -18.00 18.59 0.26
CA ASN A 252 -18.60 17.72 -0.76
C ASN A 252 -17.60 17.30 -1.85
N GLY A 253 -17.58 16.01 -2.21
CA GLY A 253 -16.63 15.44 -3.16
C GLY A 253 -15.23 15.22 -2.59
N TRP A 254 -15.07 15.18 -1.27
CA TRP A 254 -13.81 14.86 -0.62
C TRP A 254 -13.98 13.72 0.40
N ALA A 255 -12.91 12.96 0.55
CA ALA A 255 -12.75 11.96 1.59
C ALA A 255 -11.44 12.20 2.34
N GLU A 256 -11.33 11.61 3.51
CA GLU A 256 -10.13 11.56 4.33
C GLU A 256 -9.74 10.10 4.57
N ALA A 257 -8.47 9.79 4.42
CA ALA A 257 -7.91 8.48 4.69
C ALA A 257 -6.77 8.61 5.70
N CYS A 258 -6.68 7.68 6.64
CA CYS A 258 -5.61 7.61 7.63
C CYS A 258 -4.90 6.25 7.49
N PRO A 259 -3.86 6.15 6.64
CA PRO A 259 -3.11 4.91 6.49
C PRO A 259 -2.48 4.45 7.79
N ASP A 260 -2.88 3.26 8.23
CA ASP A 260 -2.39 2.55 9.40
C ASP A 260 -2.26 1.09 8.99
N ILE A 261 -1.08 0.47 9.06
CA ILE A 261 -0.92 -0.93 8.65
C ILE A 261 -1.87 -1.84 9.43
N LEU A 262 -2.16 -1.50 10.69
CA LEU A 262 -3.03 -2.30 11.55
C LEU A 262 -4.50 -2.24 11.13
N ARG A 263 -4.89 -1.26 10.33
CA ARG A 263 -6.25 -1.07 9.80
C ARG A 263 -6.32 -1.08 8.27
N THR A 264 -5.21 -1.45 7.62
CA THR A 264 -5.12 -1.60 6.19
C THR A 264 -5.69 -2.97 5.82
N ASP A 265 -6.70 -2.97 4.94
CA ASP A 265 -7.40 -4.18 4.50
C ASP A 265 -6.49 -5.05 3.62
N GLN A 266 -5.69 -4.40 2.77
CA GLN A 266 -4.81 -5.08 1.83
C GLN A 266 -3.51 -4.31 1.58
N VAL A 267 -2.41 -5.03 1.54
CA VAL A 267 -1.10 -4.54 1.10
C VAL A 267 -0.66 -5.39 -0.08
N ASN A 268 -0.51 -4.77 -1.25
CA ASN A 268 -0.04 -5.45 -2.44
C ASN A 268 1.33 -4.89 -2.82
N LEU A 269 2.33 -5.76 -2.96
CA LEU A 269 3.62 -5.39 -3.51
C LEU A 269 3.76 -6.03 -4.89
N LEU A 270 4.16 -5.24 -5.89
CA LEU A 270 4.66 -5.76 -7.15
C LEU A 270 6.16 -5.47 -7.21
N LEU A 271 6.94 -6.55 -7.27
CA LEU A 271 8.39 -6.51 -7.29
C LEU A 271 8.87 -6.96 -8.67
N PHE A 272 9.70 -6.15 -9.30
CA PHE A 272 10.19 -6.38 -10.66
C PHE A 272 11.66 -6.00 -10.78
N GLN A 273 12.31 -6.40 -11.87
CA GLN A 273 13.72 -6.05 -12.06
C GLN A 273 13.89 -4.53 -12.27
N PRO A 274 14.81 -3.87 -11.54
CA PRO A 274 15.13 -2.48 -11.76
C PRO A 274 15.45 -2.17 -13.23
N GLY A 275 14.91 -1.06 -13.74
CA GLY A 275 15.10 -0.63 -15.13
C GLY A 275 14.30 -1.44 -16.16
N THR A 276 13.55 -2.45 -15.73
CA THR A 276 12.45 -3.00 -16.52
C THR A 276 11.19 -2.26 -16.10
N VAL A 277 10.58 -1.50 -17.00
CA VAL A 277 9.20 -1.04 -16.76
C VAL A 277 8.34 -2.22 -17.16
N PRO A 278 7.68 -2.92 -16.22
CA PRO A 278 6.75 -3.94 -16.63
C PRO A 278 5.68 -3.28 -17.51
N GLU A 279 5.38 -3.88 -18.68
CA GLU A 279 4.23 -3.50 -19.52
C GLU A 279 2.91 -3.52 -18.71
N TYR A 280 2.97 -4.14 -17.54
CA TYR A 280 1.95 -4.43 -16.55
C TYR A 280 1.38 -3.23 -15.78
N ARG A 281 1.83 -1.98 -16.01
CA ARG A 281 1.19 -0.80 -15.39
C ARG A 281 -0.33 -0.76 -15.67
N GLU A 282 -0.76 -1.35 -16.79
CA GLU A 282 -2.18 -1.48 -17.16
C GLU A 282 -2.92 -2.61 -16.42
N LEU A 283 -2.23 -3.50 -15.68
CA LEU A 283 -2.82 -4.70 -15.05
C LEU A 283 -2.88 -4.64 -13.51
N THR A 284 -1.97 -3.93 -12.84
CA THR A 284 -2.14 -3.61 -11.39
C THR A 284 -3.19 -2.54 -11.17
N LEU A 285 -3.45 -1.73 -12.19
CA LEU A 285 -4.65 -0.92 -12.28
C LEU A 285 -5.81 -1.82 -12.69
N PRO A 286 -6.94 -1.78 -11.96
CA PRO A 286 -7.99 -2.78 -12.08
C PRO A 286 -8.74 -2.66 -13.41
N ALA A 287 -8.16 -3.17 -14.50
CA ALA A 287 -8.83 -3.26 -15.80
C ALA A 287 -10.02 -4.23 -15.78
N ILE A 288 -10.20 -5.01 -14.71
CA ILE A 288 -11.11 -6.16 -14.66
C ILE A 288 -12.32 -5.99 -13.71
N SER A 289 -12.50 -4.83 -13.08
CA SER A 289 -13.50 -4.67 -12.02
C SER A 289 -14.76 -3.92 -12.48
N ILE A 290 -15.64 -4.66 -13.16
CA ILE A 290 -17.10 -4.40 -13.27
C ILE A 290 -17.47 -3.28 -14.27
N PRO A 291 -18.51 -3.47 -15.12
CA PRO A 291 -19.02 -2.41 -15.99
C PRO A 291 -19.45 -1.20 -15.17
N VAL A 292 -18.71 -0.10 -15.30
CA VAL A 292 -18.98 1.18 -14.63
C VAL A 292 -20.29 1.77 -15.18
N PRO A 293 -21.14 2.43 -14.36
CA PRO A 293 -22.31 3.14 -14.88
C PRO A 293 -21.81 4.19 -15.89
N GLU A 294 -22.56 4.49 -16.94
CA GLU A 294 -22.16 5.46 -17.99
C GLU A 294 -21.61 6.75 -17.36
N GLN A 295 -20.28 6.83 -17.25
CA GLN A 295 -19.56 8.04 -16.90
C GLN A 295 -19.66 8.98 -18.10
N PRO A 296 -19.50 10.31 -17.90
CA PRO A 296 -19.39 11.24 -19.02
C PRO A 296 -18.42 10.71 -20.08
N GLU A 297 -18.78 10.85 -21.36
CA GLU A 297 -17.96 10.39 -22.47
C GLU A 297 -16.52 10.94 -22.32
N GLY A 298 -15.54 10.07 -22.07
CA GLY A 298 -14.12 10.43 -21.95
C GLY A 298 -13.52 10.50 -20.55
N THR A 299 -14.25 10.14 -19.49
CA THR A 299 -13.65 9.90 -18.15
C THR A 299 -13.40 8.41 -17.95
N ASP A 300 -12.14 8.01 -17.84
CA ASP A 300 -11.82 6.63 -17.44
C ASP A 300 -12.03 6.56 -15.91
N PRO A 301 -12.93 5.69 -15.42
CA PRO A 301 -13.07 5.48 -13.98
C PRO A 301 -11.75 5.13 -13.30
N TYR A 302 -10.82 4.53 -14.03
CA TYR A 302 -9.49 4.16 -13.55
C TYR A 302 -8.42 5.19 -13.90
N ASP A 303 -8.81 6.42 -14.28
CA ASP A 303 -7.86 7.53 -14.41
C ASP A 303 -7.14 7.71 -13.08
N LEU A 304 -5.89 7.22 -13.06
CA LEU A 304 -4.99 7.40 -11.95
C LEU A 304 -4.78 8.89 -11.70
N ILE A 305 -5.39 9.40 -10.64
CA ILE A 305 -5.16 10.77 -10.21
C ILE A 305 -3.85 10.79 -9.44
N SER A 306 -2.88 11.55 -9.94
CA SER A 306 -1.64 11.79 -9.20
C SER A 306 -1.97 12.39 -7.82
N TRP A 307 -1.12 12.10 -6.85
CA TRP A 307 -1.24 12.64 -5.50
C TRP A 307 -1.48 14.15 -5.50
N GLU A 308 -0.72 14.90 -6.30
CA GLU A 308 -0.81 16.36 -6.35
C GLU A 308 -2.16 16.86 -6.87
N GLN A 309 -2.72 16.17 -7.87
CA GLN A 309 -4.05 16.50 -8.39
C GLN A 309 -5.17 16.14 -7.39
N ALA A 310 -5.04 14.99 -6.72
CA ALA A 310 -6.05 14.45 -5.81
C ALA A 310 -6.10 15.19 -4.48
N THR A 311 -4.94 15.55 -3.93
CA THR A 311 -4.79 16.10 -2.56
C THR A 311 -4.47 17.59 -2.54
N GLU A 312 -4.12 18.18 -3.68
CA GLU A 312 -3.62 19.56 -3.77
C GLU A 312 -2.31 19.77 -2.98
N SER A 313 -1.56 18.70 -2.72
CA SER A 313 -0.30 18.68 -1.98
C SER A 313 0.85 18.13 -2.83
N THR A 314 2.07 18.63 -2.65
CA THR A 314 3.26 18.18 -3.42
C THR A 314 3.76 16.81 -2.94
N LEU A 315 4.56 16.10 -3.76
CA LEU A 315 5.23 14.86 -3.33
C LEU A 315 6.23 15.05 -2.17
N ASP A 316 6.93 16.18 -2.10
CA ASP A 316 7.81 16.48 -0.96
C ASP A 316 7.02 16.60 0.34
N ALA A 317 5.86 17.26 0.28
CA ALA A 317 4.95 17.38 1.42
C ALA A 317 4.36 16.02 1.81
N PHE A 318 4.01 15.15 0.85
CA PHE A 318 3.62 13.77 1.12
C PHE A 318 4.71 13.03 1.91
N TYR A 319 5.95 13.06 1.41
CA TYR A 319 7.07 12.39 2.05
C TYR A 319 7.29 12.89 3.48
N GLN A 320 7.36 14.21 3.67
CA GLN A 320 7.53 14.80 5.01
C GLN A 320 6.40 14.40 5.95
N HIS A 321 5.15 14.51 5.48
CA HIS A 321 3.94 14.24 6.27
C HIS A 321 3.92 12.81 6.83
N PHE A 322 4.33 11.83 6.03
CA PHE A 322 4.33 10.42 6.44
C PHE A 322 5.63 9.93 7.07
N THR A 323 6.76 10.61 6.91
CA THR A 323 8.03 10.22 7.56
C THR A 323 8.25 10.90 8.91
N GLU A 324 7.68 12.08 9.14
CA GLU A 324 7.86 12.83 10.39
C GLU A 324 6.86 12.46 11.49
N SER A 325 5.88 11.62 11.17
CA SER A 325 4.75 11.32 12.04
C SER A 325 4.72 9.86 12.48
N GLU A 326 4.01 9.60 13.57
CA GLU A 326 3.75 8.24 14.01
C GLU A 326 2.74 7.56 13.07
N GLU A 327 2.97 6.27 12.80
CA GLU A 327 2.08 5.45 11.97
C GLU A 327 0.62 5.53 12.45
N GLY A 328 -0.33 5.64 11.51
CA GLY A 328 -1.77 5.69 11.81
C GLY A 328 -2.27 6.99 12.44
N THR A 329 -1.39 7.95 12.77
CA THR A 329 -1.79 9.26 13.30
C THR A 329 -2.04 10.31 12.21
N VAL A 330 -1.63 9.99 10.99
CA VAL A 330 -1.63 10.93 9.87
C VAL A 330 -2.75 10.60 8.91
N CYS A 331 -3.57 11.60 8.65
CA CYS A 331 -4.61 11.54 7.65
C CYS A 331 -4.29 12.49 6.50
N PHE A 332 -4.87 12.20 5.34
CA PHE A 332 -4.85 13.10 4.19
C PHE A 332 -6.23 13.14 3.57
N SER A 333 -6.61 14.32 3.08
CA SER A 333 -7.85 14.49 2.32
C SER A 333 -7.57 14.42 0.83
N PHE A 334 -8.48 13.81 0.08
CA PHE A 334 -8.39 13.68 -1.37
C PHE A 334 -9.76 13.85 -2.02
N LYS A 335 -9.75 14.34 -3.26
CA LYS A 335 -10.95 14.47 -4.09
C LYS A 335 -11.50 13.09 -4.43
N THR A 336 -12.82 12.94 -4.31
CA THR A 336 -13.55 11.78 -4.80
C THR A 336 -14.46 12.22 -5.94
N TYR A 337 -14.71 11.33 -6.90
CA TYR A 337 -15.68 11.58 -7.98
C TYR A 337 -17.14 11.51 -7.50
N TRP A 338 -17.36 11.14 -6.24
CA TRP A 338 -18.69 11.03 -5.67
C TRP A 338 -19.13 12.40 -5.13
N THR A 339 -19.87 13.15 -5.95
CA THR A 339 -20.65 14.28 -5.47
C THR A 339 -21.96 13.73 -4.94
N GLY A 340 -22.06 13.54 -3.63
CA GLY A 340 -23.26 12.96 -3.01
C GLY A 340 -24.52 13.74 -3.38
N SER A 341 -25.27 13.27 -4.37
CA SER A 341 -26.67 13.66 -4.56
C SER A 341 -27.52 12.72 -3.72
N SER A 342 -27.44 12.87 -2.39
CA SER A 342 -28.49 12.35 -1.51
C SER A 342 -29.69 13.29 -1.63
N GLU A 343 -30.48 13.13 -2.70
CA GLU A 343 -31.87 13.62 -2.71
C GLU A 343 -32.78 12.64 -1.97
#